data_AF-A0A2V7GZ98-F1
#
_entry.id   AF-A0A2V7GZ98-F1
#
_cell.length_a   1.000
_cell.length_b   1.000
_cell.length_c   1.000
_cell.angle_alpha   90.00
_cell.angle_beta   90.00
_cell.angle_gamma   90.00
#
_symmetry.space_group_name_H-M   'P 1'
#
loop_
_entity.id
_entity.type
_entity.pdbx_description
1 polymer ?
#
loop_
_entity_poly.entity_id
_entity_poly.type
_entity_poly.pdbx_seq_one_letter_code
_entity_poly.pdbx_strand_id
1 'polypeptide(L)'
;MAVKRVWNEVCGMRNRRPASIGMSRSERGSSMRRLSLAWLVLAAISPASPLGAQSLLYRPPNLGGTWVPDGGVVQFNFLHRFYVTTGPSHSVVNYPTFTLAAGLGHQVELGGLFATRSIVGVGNGSQSTNETELFGRWRLHGVEGQPGFAIAVTPAYNFLAKSVDGEVGVDWTQGPLTLHGAARAVSRRLGESGNGAAAFAGGFNARLNQYIGVSADVGSFVSPTVTAAWSAAINVLIPGSPHTFSLQASNAHSATIQGASEGISSPKNVLYGFEFTIPLHLKRFSPWFHKSPKPVALGSAGGATVGAEVRISSVKFQGDSVTIAAGQAVRWTNADPIEHTVTFDGGTEAGSPVIPPNGSYVHRFDKPGTYTYHCTPHPFMKGVVVVK
;
A
#
# COMPACT_ATOMS: atom_id res chain seq x y z
N MET A 1 2.11 -56.72 -41.16
CA MET A 1 1.59 -55.34 -41.08
C MET A 1 2.77 -54.39 -41.31
N ALA A 2 3.28 -54.26 -42.54
CA ALA A 2 2.81 -53.33 -43.58
C ALA A 2 2.96 -51.85 -43.12
N VAL A 3 4.16 -51.23 -43.26
CA VAL A 3 4.62 -50.36 -44.38
C VAL A 3 4.13 -48.91 -44.16
N LYS A 4 4.92 -47.86 -43.91
CA LYS A 4 6.29 -47.45 -44.32
C LYS A 4 6.54 -47.50 -45.84
N ARG A 5 5.76 -46.71 -46.60
CA ARG A 5 6.02 -46.07 -47.91
C ARG A 5 4.73 -45.99 -48.73
N VAL A 6 4.38 -44.80 -49.19
CA VAL A 6 3.85 -44.36 -50.52
C VAL A 6 3.56 -42.86 -50.26
N TRP A 7 4.11 -41.82 -50.88
CA TRP A 7 4.47 -41.61 -52.29
C TRP A 7 5.45 -40.42 -52.35
N ASN A 8 6.63 -40.62 -52.92
CA ASN A 8 7.40 -39.55 -53.56
C ASN A 8 7.63 -40.09 -54.97
N GLU A 9 6.79 -39.70 -55.92
CA GLU A 9 7.04 -39.82 -57.37
C GLU A 9 5.88 -39.19 -58.14
N VAL A 10 5.92 -37.86 -58.26
CA VAL A 10 5.52 -37.20 -59.50
C VAL A 10 6.69 -36.31 -59.88
N CYS A 11 7.48 -36.81 -60.82
CA CYS A 11 8.26 -36.09 -61.85
C CYS A 11 8.97 -34.79 -61.41
N GLY A 12 10.28 -34.63 -61.47
CA GLY A 12 11.27 -35.19 -62.38
C GLY A 12 12.45 -34.20 -62.44
N MET A 13 13.64 -34.77 -62.54
CA MET A 13 14.94 -34.11 -62.34
C MET A 13 15.45 -33.29 -63.55
N ARG A 14 16.25 -32.25 -63.21
CA ARG A 14 17.55 -31.83 -63.83
C ARG A 14 17.55 -31.16 -65.23
N ASN A 15 18.14 -29.95 -65.34
CA ASN A 15 19.57 -29.67 -65.66
C ASN A 15 19.82 -28.31 -66.41
N ARG A 16 20.78 -27.53 -65.89
CA ARG A 16 21.87 -26.74 -66.53
C ARG A 16 21.61 -25.62 -67.60
N ARG A 17 21.84 -24.35 -67.17
CA ARG A 17 22.72 -23.21 -67.67
C ARG A 17 22.85 -22.87 -69.20
N PRO A 18 23.36 -21.65 -69.60
CA PRO A 18 23.34 -20.27 -69.05
C PRO A 18 23.10 -19.12 -70.11
N ALA A 19 23.26 -17.85 -69.66
CA ALA A 19 23.51 -16.57 -70.41
C ALA A 19 22.25 -15.83 -70.96
N SER A 20 22.09 -14.50 -70.90
CA SER A 20 22.95 -13.36 -70.53
C SER A 20 22.15 -12.04 -70.33
N ILE A 21 22.63 -11.23 -69.37
CA ILE A 21 22.78 -9.75 -69.33
C ILE A 21 21.53 -8.85 -69.22
N GLY A 22 21.54 -8.04 -68.15
CA GLY A 22 20.77 -6.82 -67.99
C GLY A 22 20.93 -6.20 -66.59
N MET A 23 22.07 -5.56 -66.33
CA MET A 23 22.40 -4.85 -65.08
C MET A 23 21.45 -3.68 -64.79
N SER A 24 20.99 -3.56 -63.53
CA SER A 24 21.07 -2.27 -62.81
C SER A 24 21.14 -2.50 -61.30
N ARG A 25 22.04 -1.74 -60.66
CA ARG A 25 22.42 -1.75 -59.24
C ARG A 25 21.39 -1.02 -58.38
N SER A 26 21.15 -1.53 -57.17
CA SER A 26 21.04 -0.72 -55.95
C SER A 26 20.96 -1.63 -54.72
N GLU A 27 22.05 -1.69 -53.94
CA GLU A 27 22.15 -2.41 -52.67
C GLU A 27 21.58 -1.60 -51.48
N ARG A 28 21.39 -2.32 -50.37
CA ARG A 28 21.21 -1.91 -48.96
C ARG A 28 19.79 -1.56 -48.55
N GLY A 29 19.26 -2.09 -47.45
CA GLY A 29 19.85 -2.92 -46.40
C GLY A 29 18.95 -2.80 -45.17
N SER A 30 18.41 -3.93 -44.70
CA SER A 30 17.65 -3.99 -43.47
C SER A 30 18.59 -3.83 -42.27
N SER A 31 18.30 -2.87 -41.39
CA SER A 31 18.93 -2.82 -40.06
C SER A 31 17.85 -2.67 -38.98
N MET A 32 17.46 -3.79 -38.39
CA MET A 32 16.88 -3.79 -37.05
C MET A 32 18.00 -3.38 -36.09
N ARG A 33 17.95 -2.12 -35.62
CA ARG A 33 18.85 -1.64 -34.58
C ARG A 33 18.36 -2.12 -33.23
N ARG A 34 19.30 -2.81 -32.56
CA ARG A 34 19.31 -3.27 -31.17
C ARG A 34 18.72 -2.23 -30.22
N LEU A 35 17.73 -2.62 -29.43
CA LEU A 35 17.30 -1.93 -28.22
C LEU A 35 18.47 -1.97 -27.23
N SER A 36 19.09 -0.82 -27.01
CA SER A 36 20.23 -0.63 -26.12
C SER A 36 19.82 -0.79 -24.66
N LEU A 37 20.55 -1.68 -23.99
CA LEU A 37 20.51 -2.06 -22.58
C LEU A 37 21.03 -0.93 -21.66
N ALA A 38 20.41 0.25 -21.68
CA ALA A 38 20.91 1.45 -21.02
C ALA A 38 19.94 2.06 -19.97
N TRP A 39 19.11 1.21 -19.32
CA TRP A 39 18.27 1.61 -18.18
C TRP A 39 18.63 0.89 -16.87
N LEU A 40 19.87 0.40 -16.76
CA LEU A 40 20.41 -0.13 -15.52
C LEU A 40 21.61 0.73 -15.14
N VAL A 41 21.41 1.56 -14.11
CA VAL A 41 22.38 2.17 -13.17
C VAL A 41 21.93 3.60 -12.89
N LEU A 42 21.09 3.75 -11.86
CA LEU A 42 21.07 4.87 -10.92
C LEU A 42 19.97 4.59 -9.87
N ALA A 43 20.32 3.83 -8.85
CA ALA A 43 19.52 3.70 -7.64
C ALA A 43 20.46 3.74 -6.43
N ALA A 44 21.12 4.89 -6.25
CA ALA A 44 21.81 5.23 -5.03
C ALA A 44 20.82 5.97 -4.10
N ILE A 45 20.42 5.26 -3.06
CA ILE A 45 20.12 5.70 -1.68
C ILE A 45 19.29 7.00 -1.54
N SER A 46 18.03 6.85 -1.11
CA SER A 46 17.28 7.92 -0.42
C SER A 46 17.13 7.55 1.06
N PRO A 47 17.16 8.53 1.99
CA PRO A 47 17.08 8.28 3.43
C PRO A 47 15.70 7.68 3.77
N ALA A 48 15.72 6.61 4.56
CA ALA A 48 14.54 5.88 4.99
C ALA A 48 13.60 6.80 5.79
N SER A 49 12.49 7.19 5.17
CA SER A 49 11.31 7.65 5.89
C SER A 49 10.69 6.46 6.64
N PRO A 50 9.98 6.65 7.77
CA PRO A 50 9.29 5.54 8.42
C PRO A 50 8.37 4.88 7.39
N LEU A 51 8.63 3.61 7.09
CA LEU A 51 7.93 2.83 6.06
C LEU A 51 6.47 2.69 6.50
N GLY A 52 5.59 3.51 5.94
CA GLY A 52 4.26 3.77 6.47
C GLY A 52 3.18 3.23 5.55
N ALA A 53 2.34 2.35 6.08
CA ALA A 53 1.03 2.07 5.50
C ALA A 53 0.23 3.37 5.31
N GLN A 54 -0.79 3.33 4.45
CA GLN A 54 -1.71 4.46 4.34
C GLN A 54 -2.39 4.65 5.69
N SER A 55 -2.16 5.80 6.30
CA SER A 55 -2.75 6.12 7.59
C SER A 55 -3.99 6.96 7.37
N LEU A 56 -5.12 6.51 7.93
CA LEU A 56 -6.34 7.31 7.98
C LEU A 56 -6.17 8.60 8.80
N LEU A 57 -5.03 8.80 9.47
CA LEU A 57 -4.66 10.08 10.08
C LEU A 57 -4.25 11.16 9.05
N TYR A 58 -3.99 10.78 7.79
CA TYR A 58 -3.59 11.70 6.71
C TYR A 58 -4.45 11.58 5.45
N ARG A 59 -5.55 10.83 5.51
CA ARG A 59 -6.48 10.68 4.38
C ARG A 59 -7.92 10.76 4.86
N PRO A 60 -8.79 11.56 4.22
CA PRO A 60 -10.21 11.55 4.51
C PRO A 60 -10.90 10.44 3.69
N PRO A 61 -12.11 10.02 4.09
CA PRO A 61 -12.74 8.82 3.52
C PRO A 61 -12.83 8.74 1.99
N ASN A 62 -13.15 9.84 1.30
CA ASN A 62 -13.43 9.84 -0.15
C ASN A 62 -12.31 10.41 -1.03
N LEU A 63 -11.16 10.79 -0.46
CA LEU A 63 -10.02 11.26 -1.26
C LEU A 63 -8.98 10.14 -1.34
N GLY A 64 -8.45 9.91 -2.55
CA GLY A 64 -7.31 9.01 -2.75
C GLY A 64 -6.05 9.53 -2.08
N GLY A 65 -5.92 10.87 -2.02
CA GLY A 65 -4.78 11.58 -1.44
C GLY A 65 -3.53 11.45 -2.29
N THR A 66 -2.39 11.81 -1.71
CA THR A 66 -1.08 11.72 -2.38
C THR A 66 -0.26 10.51 -1.96
N TRP A 67 -0.84 9.64 -1.12
CA TRP A 67 -0.14 8.50 -0.57
C TRP A 67 0.20 7.46 -1.63
N VAL A 68 1.39 6.90 -1.50
CA VAL A 68 1.87 5.78 -2.30
C VAL A 68 2.63 4.84 -1.36
N PRO A 69 2.30 3.54 -1.31
CA PRO A 69 3.01 2.55 -0.54
C PRO A 69 4.46 2.43 -0.99
N ASP A 70 5.33 2.08 -0.05
CA ASP A 70 6.72 1.79 -0.37
C ASP A 70 6.86 0.57 -1.29
N GLY A 71 7.98 0.52 -2.02
CA GLY A 71 8.29 -0.59 -2.92
C GLY A 71 8.23 -1.95 -2.20
N GLY A 72 7.40 -2.86 -2.70
CA GLY A 72 7.21 -4.21 -2.13
C GLY A 72 6.21 -4.29 -0.97
N VAL A 73 5.50 -3.20 -0.68
CA VAL A 73 4.35 -3.19 0.24
C VAL A 73 3.07 -3.32 -0.58
N VAL A 74 2.19 -4.22 -0.16
CA VAL A 74 0.83 -4.33 -0.68
C VAL A 74 -0.13 -3.73 0.33
N GLN A 75 -0.87 -2.72 -0.06
CA GLN A 75 -1.93 -2.14 0.73
C GLN A 75 -3.23 -2.89 0.49
N PHE A 76 -3.93 -3.24 1.57
CA PHE A 76 -5.31 -3.68 1.53
C PHE A 76 -6.16 -2.74 2.40
N ASN A 77 -7.19 -2.13 1.83
CA ASN A 77 -8.19 -1.41 2.61
C ASN A 77 -9.54 -2.11 2.47
N PHE A 78 -10.24 -2.21 3.59
CA PHE A 78 -11.64 -2.61 3.60
C PHE A 78 -12.49 -1.45 4.08
N LEU A 79 -13.15 -0.79 3.14
CA LEU A 79 -14.17 0.23 3.39
C LEU A 79 -15.52 -0.46 3.41
N HIS A 80 -16.27 -0.34 4.49
CA HIS A 80 -17.64 -0.85 4.57
C HIS A 80 -18.58 0.24 5.00
N ARG A 81 -19.55 0.56 4.14
CA ARG A 81 -20.61 1.53 4.39
C ARG A 81 -21.97 0.84 4.32
N PHE A 82 -22.91 1.25 5.15
CA PHE A 82 -24.24 0.68 5.17
C PHE A 82 -25.28 1.67 5.71
N TYR A 83 -26.54 1.43 5.38
CA TYR A 83 -27.66 2.03 6.08
C TYR A 83 -28.71 0.97 6.40
N VAL A 84 -29.57 1.27 7.36
CA VAL A 84 -30.69 0.40 7.75
C VAL A 84 -31.95 1.00 7.15
N THR A 85 -32.69 0.21 6.37
CA THR A 85 -33.96 0.65 5.80
C THR A 85 -35.00 0.87 6.91
N THR A 86 -35.81 1.92 6.76
CA THR A 86 -37.00 2.09 7.60
C THR A 86 -38.05 1.03 7.24
N GLY A 87 -38.92 0.67 8.20
CA GLY A 87 -39.77 -0.53 8.15
C GLY A 87 -40.67 -0.72 6.92
N PRO A 88 -41.22 -1.95 6.73
CA PRO A 88 -41.22 -3.08 7.67
C PRO A 88 -39.99 -3.99 7.60
N SER A 89 -39.14 -3.86 6.57
CA SER A 89 -38.06 -4.81 6.31
C SER A 89 -36.87 -4.71 7.27
N HIS A 90 -36.58 -3.51 7.79
CA HIS A 90 -35.40 -3.23 8.64
C HIS A 90 -34.09 -3.85 8.12
N SER A 91 -33.96 -3.91 6.80
CA SER A 91 -32.85 -4.57 6.13
C SER A 91 -31.61 -3.68 6.14
N VAL A 92 -30.44 -4.30 6.31
CA VAL A 92 -29.15 -3.62 6.16
C VAL A 92 -28.75 -3.64 4.69
N VAL A 93 -28.55 -2.46 4.11
CA VAL A 93 -28.06 -2.32 2.74
C VAL A 93 -26.59 -1.96 2.81
N ASN A 94 -25.74 -2.84 2.27
CA ASN A 94 -24.29 -2.75 2.38
C ASN A 94 -23.65 -2.25 1.08
N TYR A 95 -22.57 -1.49 1.23
CA TYR A 95 -21.71 -0.93 0.20
C TYR A 95 -20.23 -1.14 0.56
N PRO A 96 -19.73 -2.39 0.54
CA PRO A 96 -18.31 -2.63 0.75
C PRO A 96 -17.50 -2.30 -0.50
N THR A 97 -16.36 -1.66 -0.27
CA THR A 97 -15.30 -1.40 -1.25
C THR A 97 -13.99 -1.97 -0.72
N PHE A 98 -13.33 -2.78 -1.55
CA PHE A 98 -12.01 -3.35 -1.26
C PHE A 98 -10.97 -2.66 -2.12
N THR A 99 -9.90 -2.18 -1.50
CA THR A 99 -8.74 -1.65 -2.22
C THR A 99 -7.60 -2.63 -2.08
N LEU A 100 -6.93 -2.96 -3.18
CA LEU A 100 -5.67 -3.66 -3.19
C LEU A 100 -4.68 -2.89 -4.06
N ALA A 101 -3.58 -2.41 -3.49
CA ALA A 101 -2.58 -1.64 -4.22
C ALA A 101 -1.17 -2.10 -3.87
N ALA A 102 -0.24 -2.10 -4.83
CA ALA A 102 1.14 -2.51 -4.64
C ALA A 102 2.07 -1.34 -4.95
N GLY A 103 2.92 -0.99 -3.97
CA GLY A 103 4.00 -0.04 -4.16
C GLY A 103 5.09 -0.67 -5.02
N LEU A 104 5.44 -0.01 -6.12
CA LEU A 104 6.45 -0.45 -7.09
C LEU A 104 7.82 0.20 -6.86
N GLY A 105 7.93 1.07 -5.86
CA GLY A 105 9.09 1.95 -5.67
C GLY A 105 8.98 3.22 -6.51
N HIS A 106 9.96 4.11 -6.41
CA HIS A 106 9.98 5.40 -7.13
C HIS A 106 8.69 6.23 -6.97
N GLN A 107 8.01 6.09 -5.83
CA GLN A 107 6.75 6.76 -5.54
C GLN A 107 5.62 6.42 -6.51
N VAL A 108 5.64 5.21 -7.07
CA VAL A 108 4.59 4.66 -7.94
C VAL A 108 3.89 3.48 -7.27
N GLU A 109 2.57 3.42 -7.40
CA GLU A 109 1.76 2.23 -7.13
C GLU A 109 0.86 1.85 -8.29
N LEU A 110 0.47 0.58 -8.31
CA LEU A 110 -0.63 0.07 -9.12
C LEU A 110 -1.62 -0.62 -8.20
N GLY A 111 -2.90 -0.35 -8.37
CA GLY A 111 -3.94 -0.93 -7.54
C GLY A 111 -5.28 -1.06 -8.23
N GLY A 112 -6.23 -1.59 -7.48
CA GLY A 112 -7.61 -1.69 -7.88
C GLY A 112 -8.54 -1.50 -6.70
N LEU A 113 -9.67 -0.86 -6.96
CA LEU A 113 -10.83 -0.83 -6.09
C LEU A 113 -11.89 -1.77 -6.65
N PHE A 114 -12.52 -2.52 -5.76
CA PHE A 114 -13.69 -3.35 -6.05
C PHE A 114 -14.82 -2.99 -5.09
N ALA A 115 -15.79 -2.23 -5.58
CA ALA A 115 -17.03 -1.97 -4.88
C ALA A 115 -18.09 -2.99 -5.32
N THR A 116 -18.66 -3.71 -4.36
CA THR A 116 -19.70 -4.73 -4.66
C THR A 116 -21.06 -4.11 -5.01
N ARG A 117 -21.19 -2.79 -4.81
CA ARG A 117 -22.42 -2.07 -5.08
C ARG A 117 -22.10 -0.61 -5.40
N SER A 118 -22.42 -0.23 -6.62
CA SER A 118 -22.46 1.13 -7.13
C SER A 118 -23.89 1.48 -7.51
N ILE A 119 -24.26 2.73 -7.26
CA ILE A 119 -25.62 3.24 -7.46
C ILE A 119 -25.66 4.48 -8.34
N VAL A 120 -24.49 4.96 -8.80
CA VAL A 120 -24.44 5.96 -9.86
C VAL A 120 -24.98 5.24 -11.10
N GLY A 121 -26.18 5.59 -11.51
CA GLY A 121 -26.91 5.11 -12.69
C GLY A 121 -26.87 3.59 -12.98
N VAL A 122 -27.71 2.83 -12.28
CA VAL A 122 -28.25 1.57 -12.84
C VAL A 122 -29.30 1.90 -13.90
N GLY A 123 -28.83 2.20 -15.11
CA GLY A 123 -29.70 2.31 -16.29
C GLY A 123 -30.36 0.96 -16.63
N ASN A 124 -31.46 1.01 -17.38
CA ASN A 124 -32.13 -0.18 -17.91
C ASN A 124 -31.12 -1.03 -18.70
N GLY A 125 -30.86 -2.26 -18.23
CA GLY A 125 -29.95 -3.21 -18.87
C GLY A 125 -28.58 -3.41 -18.19
N SER A 126 -28.30 -2.75 -17.06
CA SER A 126 -27.09 -3.07 -16.27
C SER A 126 -27.22 -4.47 -15.64
N GLN A 127 -26.29 -5.36 -15.98
CA GLN A 127 -26.24 -6.74 -15.48
C GLN A 127 -25.51 -6.85 -14.12
N SER A 128 -24.94 -5.75 -13.60
CA SER A 128 -24.15 -5.74 -12.37
C SER A 128 -24.17 -4.37 -11.70
N THR A 129 -24.13 -4.37 -10.37
CA THR A 129 -23.84 -3.18 -9.55
C THR A 129 -22.37 -3.15 -9.12
N ASN A 130 -21.57 -4.16 -9.45
CA ASN A 130 -20.17 -4.19 -9.05
C ASN A 130 -19.37 -3.20 -9.90
N GLU A 131 -18.62 -2.35 -9.22
CA GLU A 131 -17.75 -1.34 -9.83
C GLU A 131 -16.30 -1.68 -9.51
N THR A 132 -15.55 -2.01 -10.56
CA THR A 132 -14.10 -2.22 -10.49
C THR A 132 -13.43 -1.02 -11.10
N GLU A 133 -12.45 -0.45 -10.39
CA GLU A 133 -11.61 0.65 -10.87
C GLU A 133 -10.15 0.26 -10.71
N LEU A 134 -9.43 0.09 -11.81
CA LEU A 134 -7.98 -0.11 -11.77
C LEU A 134 -7.30 1.25 -11.87
N PHE A 135 -6.25 1.48 -11.08
CA PHE A 135 -5.53 2.74 -11.08
C PHE A 135 -4.02 2.52 -10.98
N GLY A 136 -3.28 3.49 -11.50
CA GLY A 136 -1.90 3.72 -11.11
C GLY A 136 -1.81 5.06 -10.44
N ARG A 137 -1.00 5.21 -9.40
CA ARG A 137 -0.74 6.50 -8.77
C ARG A 137 0.74 6.77 -8.73
N TRP A 138 1.10 7.99 -9.12
CA TRP A 138 2.47 8.49 -9.03
C TRP A 138 2.48 9.75 -8.18
N ARG A 139 3.15 9.70 -7.03
CA ARG A 139 3.43 10.89 -6.22
C ARG A 139 4.62 11.61 -6.87
N LEU A 140 4.35 12.80 -7.37
CA LEU A 140 5.29 13.67 -8.07
C LEU A 140 6.16 14.47 -7.10
N HIS A 141 5.59 14.82 -5.94
CA HIS A 141 6.21 15.68 -4.96
C HIS A 141 5.74 15.37 -3.55
N GLY A 142 6.59 15.67 -2.57
CA GLY A 142 6.28 15.55 -1.15
C GLY A 142 6.25 14.10 -0.66
N VAL A 143 5.90 13.97 0.62
CA VAL A 143 5.68 12.70 1.32
C VAL A 143 4.45 12.89 2.19
N GLU A 144 3.54 11.91 2.22
CA GLU A 144 2.33 11.99 3.05
C GLU A 144 2.71 12.28 4.51
N GLY A 145 1.96 13.20 5.13
CA GLY A 145 2.10 13.54 6.55
C GLY A 145 3.35 14.35 6.91
N GLN A 146 4.24 14.63 5.95
CA GLN A 146 5.36 15.55 6.15
C GLN A 146 4.92 16.99 5.90
N PRO A 147 5.43 17.98 6.66
CA PRO A 147 5.10 19.39 6.44
C PRO A 147 5.38 19.84 5.00
N GLY A 148 4.47 20.65 4.46
CA GLY A 148 4.56 21.16 3.09
C GLY A 148 3.57 20.50 2.14
N PHE A 149 3.84 20.63 0.84
CA PHE A 149 2.98 20.12 -0.22
C PHE A 149 3.36 18.70 -0.64
N ALA A 150 2.35 17.89 -0.92
CA ALA A 150 2.49 16.67 -1.69
C ALA A 150 1.53 16.73 -2.90
N ILE A 151 1.94 16.10 -4.00
CA ILE A 151 1.18 16.10 -5.26
C ILE A 151 1.23 14.71 -5.86
N ALA A 152 0.09 14.19 -6.30
CA ALA A 152 0.00 12.92 -7.00
C ALA A 152 -0.94 12.98 -8.20
N VAL A 153 -0.64 12.16 -9.19
CA VAL A 153 -1.50 11.92 -10.34
C VAL A 153 -1.94 10.45 -10.34
N THR A 154 -3.23 10.23 -10.53
CA THR A 154 -3.85 8.91 -10.46
C THR A 154 -4.68 8.66 -11.72
N PRO A 155 -4.09 8.20 -12.84
CA PRO A 155 -4.87 7.64 -13.94
C PRO A 155 -5.59 6.35 -13.50
N ALA A 156 -6.84 6.20 -13.94
CA ALA A 156 -7.67 5.06 -13.62
C ALA A 156 -8.56 4.62 -14.79
N TYR A 157 -9.08 3.40 -14.70
CA TYR A 157 -10.09 2.89 -15.61
C TYR A 157 -11.20 2.20 -14.83
N ASN A 158 -12.42 2.70 -15.02
CA ASN A 158 -13.62 2.19 -14.40
C ASN A 158 -14.37 1.25 -15.35
N PHE A 159 -14.49 -0.01 -14.96
CA PHE A 159 -15.04 -1.07 -15.82
C PHE A 159 -16.56 -1.00 -15.97
N LEU A 160 -17.26 -0.59 -14.90
CA LEU A 160 -18.71 -0.49 -14.93
C LEU A 160 -19.14 0.70 -15.80
N ALA A 161 -18.45 1.84 -15.65
CA ALA A 161 -18.69 3.02 -16.46
C ALA A 161 -18.11 2.89 -17.89
N LYS A 162 -17.16 1.97 -18.11
CA LYS A 162 -16.30 1.93 -19.30
C LYS A 162 -15.64 3.28 -19.54
N SER A 163 -15.03 3.82 -18.49
CA SER A 163 -14.50 5.18 -18.46
C SER A 163 -13.01 5.19 -18.12
N VAL A 164 -12.24 5.99 -18.86
CA VAL A 164 -10.93 6.48 -18.43
C VAL A 164 -11.19 7.60 -17.42
N ASP A 165 -10.73 7.39 -16.21
CA ASP A 165 -10.89 8.29 -15.08
C ASP A 165 -9.52 8.79 -14.64
N GLY A 166 -9.49 9.87 -13.88
CA GLY A 166 -8.24 10.42 -13.39
C GLY A 166 -8.44 11.40 -12.24
N GLU A 167 -7.47 11.44 -11.35
CA GLU A 167 -7.40 12.40 -10.24
C GLU A 167 -6.01 13.04 -10.18
N VAL A 168 -5.97 14.36 -10.00
CA VAL A 168 -4.80 15.08 -9.49
C VAL A 168 -5.09 15.46 -8.05
N GLY A 169 -4.35 14.87 -7.12
CA GLY A 169 -4.46 15.12 -5.69
C GLY A 169 -3.34 16.05 -5.21
N VAL A 170 -3.68 16.97 -4.32
CA VAL A 170 -2.76 17.89 -3.65
C VAL A 170 -3.06 17.87 -2.16
N ASP A 171 -2.03 17.61 -1.37
CA ASP A 171 -2.10 17.68 0.09
C ASP A 171 -1.19 18.82 0.58
N TRP A 172 -1.63 19.54 1.60
CA TRP A 172 -0.81 20.49 2.34
C TRP A 172 -0.86 20.16 3.82
N THR A 173 0.29 19.81 4.40
CA THR A 173 0.39 19.45 5.82
C THR A 173 1.15 20.52 6.61
N GLN A 174 0.59 20.91 7.75
CA GLN A 174 1.23 21.78 8.72
C GLN A 174 0.90 21.32 10.14
N GLY A 175 1.92 20.82 10.85
CA GLY A 175 1.74 20.28 12.19
C GLY A 175 0.66 19.18 12.21
N PRO A 176 -0.36 19.26 13.08
CA PRO A 176 -1.40 18.23 13.17
C PRO A 176 -2.42 18.26 12.04
N LEU A 177 -2.44 19.30 11.21
CA LEU A 177 -3.45 19.51 10.17
C LEU A 177 -2.90 19.13 8.79
N THR A 178 -3.69 18.39 8.01
CA THR A 178 -3.51 18.21 6.58
C THR A 178 -4.78 18.68 5.86
N LEU A 179 -4.61 19.49 4.83
CA LEU A 179 -5.67 19.90 3.91
C LEU A 179 -5.51 19.16 2.59
N HIS A 180 -6.63 18.81 1.97
CA HIS A 180 -6.68 18.02 0.76
C HIS A 180 -7.46 18.75 -0.32
N GLY A 181 -6.98 18.66 -1.55
CA GLY A 181 -7.69 19.09 -2.76
C GLY A 181 -7.51 18.07 -3.87
N ALA A 182 -8.55 17.85 -4.66
CA ALA A 182 -8.52 16.97 -5.81
C ALA A 182 -9.28 17.56 -6.98
N ALA A 183 -8.67 17.46 -8.17
CA ALA A 183 -9.32 17.69 -9.45
C ALA A 183 -9.44 16.36 -10.19
N ARG A 184 -10.64 16.02 -10.62
CA ARG A 184 -10.98 14.73 -11.22
C ARG A 184 -11.56 14.93 -12.61
N ALA A 185 -11.28 14.00 -13.50
CA ALA A 185 -11.89 13.95 -14.81
C ALA A 185 -12.28 12.52 -15.15
N VAL A 186 -13.41 12.37 -15.81
CA VAL A 186 -13.93 11.08 -16.28
C VAL A 186 -14.33 11.21 -17.73
N SER A 187 -14.04 10.20 -18.54
CA SER A 187 -14.45 10.18 -19.96
C SER A 187 -15.94 9.87 -20.14
N ARG A 188 -16.55 9.19 -19.16
CA ARG A 188 -17.97 8.85 -19.13
C ARG A 188 -18.45 8.71 -17.69
N ARG A 189 -19.49 9.46 -17.34
CA ARG A 189 -20.21 9.27 -16.06
C ARG A 189 -21.01 7.98 -16.09
N LEU A 190 -20.96 7.24 -14.99
CA LEU A 190 -21.65 5.97 -14.85
C LEU A 190 -23.16 6.16 -15.03
N GLY A 191 -23.76 5.31 -15.87
CA GLY A 191 -25.20 5.30 -16.16
C GLY A 191 -25.73 6.48 -17.01
N GLU A 192 -24.85 7.34 -17.53
CA GLU A 192 -25.19 8.38 -18.49
C GLU A 192 -24.68 8.00 -19.90
N SER A 193 -25.48 8.29 -20.93
CA SER A 193 -25.07 8.10 -22.32
C SER A 193 -24.13 9.22 -22.75
N GLY A 194 -22.84 9.05 -22.47
CA GLY A 194 -21.75 9.80 -23.09
C GLY A 194 -21.73 11.31 -22.83
N ASN A 195 -20.84 11.74 -21.94
CA ASN A 195 -20.04 12.97 -21.99
C ASN A 195 -18.98 12.86 -20.90
N GLY A 196 -17.80 13.43 -21.15
CA GLY A 196 -16.79 13.57 -20.11
C GLY A 196 -17.26 14.55 -19.03
N ALA A 197 -16.83 14.35 -17.80
CA ALA A 197 -17.17 15.23 -16.70
C ALA A 197 -15.96 15.54 -15.84
N ALA A 198 -15.95 16.75 -15.27
CA ALA A 198 -15.00 17.13 -14.24
C ALA A 198 -15.67 17.04 -12.87
N ALA A 199 -14.88 16.71 -11.85
CA ALA A 199 -15.28 16.81 -10.45
C ALA A 199 -14.18 17.50 -9.64
N PHE A 200 -14.58 18.17 -8.58
CA PHE A 200 -13.66 18.73 -7.60
C PHE A 200 -14.01 18.18 -6.23
N ALA A 201 -12.98 17.96 -5.42
CA ALA A 201 -13.15 17.52 -4.06
C ALA A 201 -12.10 18.17 -3.16
N GLY A 202 -12.39 18.22 -1.87
CA GLY A 202 -11.50 18.75 -0.86
C GLY A 202 -11.89 18.27 0.52
N GLY A 203 -10.97 18.41 1.46
CA GLY A 203 -11.18 17.92 2.82
C GLY A 203 -10.03 18.27 3.75
N PHE A 204 -10.08 17.73 4.96
CA PHE A 204 -9.02 17.86 5.93
C PHE A 204 -8.88 16.62 6.81
N ASN A 205 -7.69 16.48 7.39
CA ASN A 205 -7.38 15.59 8.50
C ASN A 205 -6.77 16.42 9.63
N ALA A 206 -7.33 16.34 10.84
CA ALA A 206 -6.80 16.99 12.03
C ALA A 206 -6.43 15.93 13.07
N ARG A 207 -5.14 15.81 13.36
CA ARG A 207 -4.60 14.90 14.38
C ARG A 207 -4.77 15.52 15.76
N LEU A 208 -5.57 14.89 16.60
CA LEU A 208 -5.78 15.32 17.99
C LEU A 208 -4.60 14.87 18.86
N ASN A 209 -4.04 13.70 18.56
CA ASN A 209 -2.80 13.18 19.11
C ASN A 209 -2.19 12.16 18.13
N GLN A 210 -1.17 11.43 18.56
CA GLN A 210 -0.49 10.43 17.72
C GLN A 210 -1.36 9.22 17.33
N TYR A 211 -2.48 8.99 18.03
CA TYR A 211 -3.36 7.85 17.82
C TYR A 211 -4.72 8.24 17.24
N ILE A 212 -5.21 9.44 17.50
CA ILE A 212 -6.57 9.86 17.18
C ILE A 212 -6.53 11.08 16.27
N GLY A 213 -7.31 11.02 15.19
CA GLY A 213 -7.59 12.16 14.33
C GLY A 213 -9.06 12.22 13.95
N VAL A 214 -9.47 13.36 13.42
CA VAL A 214 -10.77 13.55 12.78
C VAL A 214 -10.56 13.98 11.34
N SER A 215 -11.45 13.59 10.44
CA SER A 215 -11.39 14.01 9.05
C SER A 215 -12.76 14.25 8.48
N ALA A 216 -12.82 15.10 7.45
CA ALA A 216 -14.01 15.31 6.66
C ALA A 216 -13.63 15.65 5.22
N ASP A 217 -14.51 15.33 4.28
CA ASP A 217 -14.36 15.65 2.88
C ASP A 217 -15.70 15.96 2.22
N VAL A 218 -15.61 16.65 1.09
CA VAL A 218 -16.72 16.88 0.16
C VAL A 218 -16.18 16.81 -1.27
N GLY A 219 -16.96 16.23 -2.17
CA GLY A 219 -16.62 16.12 -3.58
C GLY A 219 -17.86 16.09 -4.46
N SER A 220 -17.79 16.71 -5.63
CA SER A 220 -18.91 16.72 -6.56
C SER A 220 -18.44 16.81 -8.01
N PHE A 221 -19.15 16.12 -8.90
CA PHE A 221 -19.15 16.50 -10.31
C PHE A 221 -19.61 17.95 -10.47
N VAL A 222 -19.03 18.64 -11.44
CA VAL A 222 -19.42 20.00 -11.83
C VAL A 222 -20.76 19.93 -12.55
N SER A 223 -21.84 19.93 -11.77
CA SER A 223 -23.21 19.87 -12.26
C SER A 223 -24.16 20.48 -11.22
N PRO A 224 -25.18 21.26 -11.65
CA PRO A 224 -26.17 21.81 -10.73
C PRO A 224 -27.14 20.77 -10.18
N THR A 225 -27.19 19.56 -10.76
CA THR A 225 -28.14 18.50 -10.40
C THR A 225 -27.51 17.37 -9.60
N VAL A 226 -26.19 17.34 -9.49
CA VAL A 226 -25.46 16.29 -8.76
C VAL A 226 -25.43 16.63 -7.28
N THR A 227 -25.83 15.67 -6.46
CA THR A 227 -25.66 15.75 -5.01
C THR A 227 -24.18 15.57 -4.68
N ALA A 228 -23.59 16.51 -3.95
CA ALA A 228 -22.22 16.37 -3.48
C ALA A 228 -22.07 15.15 -2.55
N ALA A 229 -21.03 14.36 -2.79
CA ALA A 229 -20.52 13.38 -1.86
C ALA A 229 -19.88 14.09 -0.67
N TRP A 230 -20.12 13.63 0.54
CA TRP A 230 -19.48 14.10 1.77
C TRP A 230 -19.21 12.93 2.70
N SER A 231 -18.18 13.09 3.55
CA SER A 231 -17.92 12.19 4.67
C SER A 231 -17.38 12.94 5.87
N ALA A 232 -17.58 12.35 7.05
CA ALA A 232 -16.89 12.72 8.27
C ALA A 232 -16.46 11.44 9.01
N ALA A 233 -15.28 11.44 9.62
CA ALA A 233 -14.74 10.28 10.29
C ALA A 233 -13.94 10.62 11.55
N ILE A 234 -13.95 9.67 12.49
CA ILE A 234 -12.97 9.57 13.57
C ILE A 234 -11.99 8.47 13.19
N ASN A 235 -10.70 8.79 13.19
CA ASN A 235 -9.62 7.93 12.74
C ASN A 235 -8.76 7.52 13.93
N VAL A 236 -8.41 6.24 13.99
CA VAL A 236 -7.65 5.63 15.07
C VAL A 236 -6.48 4.85 14.48
N LEU A 237 -5.26 5.19 14.89
CA LEU A 237 -4.08 4.35 14.72
C LEU A 237 -4.03 3.35 15.87
N ILE A 238 -3.90 2.07 15.55
CA ILE A 238 -3.83 1.00 16.54
C ILE A 238 -2.41 0.99 17.14
N PRO A 239 -2.24 1.27 18.45
CA PRO A 239 -0.93 1.33 19.08
C PRO A 239 -0.12 0.05 18.87
N GLY A 240 1.17 0.20 18.56
CA GLY A 240 2.07 -0.93 18.31
C GLY A 240 1.89 -1.59 16.93
N SER A 241 1.03 -1.06 16.06
CA SER A 241 0.85 -1.57 14.70
C SER A 241 0.76 -0.44 13.67
N PRO A 242 1.02 -0.72 12.37
CA PRO A 242 0.83 0.24 11.30
C PRO A 242 -0.64 0.31 10.82
N HIS A 243 -1.56 -0.38 11.48
CA HIS A 243 -2.97 -0.44 11.08
C HIS A 243 -3.74 0.78 11.56
N THR A 244 -4.60 1.30 10.69
CA THR A 244 -5.57 2.33 11.08
C THR A 244 -7.00 1.84 10.86
N PHE A 245 -7.89 2.38 11.67
CA PHE A 245 -9.32 2.14 11.64
C PHE A 245 -10.07 3.47 11.67
N SER A 246 -11.18 3.59 10.95
CA SER A 246 -12.07 4.74 11.07
C SER A 246 -13.50 4.34 11.34
N LEU A 247 -14.24 5.19 12.04
CA LEU A 247 -15.69 5.19 12.07
C LEU A 247 -16.17 6.41 11.29
N GLN A 248 -17.07 6.20 10.33
CA GLN A 248 -17.47 7.24 9.38
C GLN A 248 -18.98 7.35 9.22
N ALA A 249 -19.42 8.57 8.94
CA ALA A 249 -20.71 8.89 8.34
C ALA A 249 -20.48 9.49 6.96
N SER A 250 -21.25 9.09 5.96
CA SER A 250 -21.06 9.49 4.58
C SER A 250 -22.37 9.43 3.80
N ASN A 251 -22.46 10.15 2.68
CA ASN A 251 -23.44 9.85 1.64
C ASN A 251 -22.78 9.33 0.35
N ALA A 252 -21.47 9.04 0.35
CA ALA A 252 -20.76 8.42 -0.77
C ALA A 252 -20.78 6.90 -0.63
N HIS A 253 -21.09 6.17 -1.70
CA HIS A 253 -21.33 4.73 -1.63
C HIS A 253 -20.05 3.90 -1.84
N SER A 254 -19.11 4.36 -2.67
CA SER A 254 -17.83 3.70 -2.91
C SER A 254 -16.67 4.70 -2.83
N ALA A 255 -15.45 4.19 -2.88
CA ALA A 255 -14.23 5.00 -2.92
C ALA A 255 -13.66 5.16 -4.34
N THR A 256 -14.37 4.72 -5.39
CA THR A 256 -13.94 4.98 -6.78
C THR A 256 -14.01 6.47 -7.08
N ILE A 257 -13.28 6.94 -8.09
CA ILE A 257 -13.29 8.37 -8.45
C ILE A 257 -14.71 8.88 -8.70
N GLN A 258 -15.55 8.09 -9.39
CA GLN A 258 -16.94 8.47 -9.65
C GLN A 258 -17.80 8.37 -8.39
N GLY A 259 -17.70 7.28 -7.63
CA GLY A 259 -18.54 7.07 -6.45
C GLY A 259 -18.22 7.98 -5.27
N ALA A 260 -16.99 8.49 -5.23
CA ALA A 260 -16.53 9.53 -4.32
C ALA A 260 -16.87 10.96 -4.79
N SER A 261 -17.47 11.13 -5.98
CA SER A 261 -17.82 12.43 -6.57
C SER A 261 -19.33 12.63 -6.71
N GLU A 262 -20.14 11.67 -6.25
CA GLU A 262 -21.60 11.74 -6.30
C GLU A 262 -22.20 11.09 -5.05
N GLY A 263 -22.90 11.90 -4.27
CA GLY A 263 -23.59 11.48 -3.06
C GLY A 263 -24.98 10.92 -3.34
N ILE A 264 -25.50 10.09 -2.43
CA ILE A 264 -26.88 9.62 -2.50
C ILE A 264 -27.84 10.79 -2.22
N SER A 265 -28.74 11.07 -3.17
CA SER A 265 -29.68 12.20 -3.09
C SER A 265 -30.84 12.03 -2.09
N SER A 266 -30.99 10.87 -1.43
CA SER A 266 -32.10 10.63 -0.49
C SER A 266 -31.73 11.08 0.94
N PRO A 267 -32.47 12.02 1.55
CA PRO A 267 -32.15 12.60 2.87
C PRO A 267 -32.23 11.60 4.04
N LYS A 268 -32.71 10.37 3.83
CA LYS A 268 -32.77 9.31 4.84
C LYS A 268 -31.58 8.35 4.82
N ASN A 269 -30.66 8.49 3.87
CA ASN A 269 -29.63 7.49 3.60
C ASN A 269 -28.24 7.98 4.00
N VAL A 270 -28.08 8.42 5.25
CA VAL A 270 -26.72 8.54 5.82
C VAL A 270 -26.17 7.12 5.94
N LEU A 271 -25.05 6.89 5.26
CA LEU A 271 -24.29 5.66 5.35
C LEU A 271 -23.37 5.76 6.56
N TYR A 272 -23.52 4.83 7.50
CA TYR A 272 -22.55 4.63 8.56
C TYR A 272 -21.59 3.53 8.16
N GLY A 273 -20.38 3.55 8.69
CA GLY A 273 -19.41 2.55 8.30
C GLY A 273 -18.08 2.68 8.97
N PHE A 274 -17.14 1.92 8.45
CA PHE A 274 -15.75 1.94 8.86
C PHE A 274 -14.81 1.74 7.68
N GLU A 275 -13.56 2.09 7.88
CA GLU A 275 -12.46 1.61 7.05
C GLU A 275 -11.38 0.99 7.91
N PHE A 276 -10.81 -0.13 7.45
CA PHE A 276 -9.64 -0.75 8.08
C PHE A 276 -8.50 -0.87 7.07
N THR A 277 -7.32 -0.37 7.42
CA THR A 277 -6.13 -0.39 6.55
C THR A 277 -5.12 -1.44 7.00
N ILE A 278 -4.69 -2.26 6.05
CA ILE A 278 -3.79 -3.40 6.27
C ILE A 278 -2.61 -3.30 5.28
N PRO A 279 -1.43 -2.83 5.73
CA PRO A 279 -0.20 -3.04 4.99
C PRO A 279 0.22 -4.52 5.08
N LEU A 280 0.24 -5.18 3.93
CA LEU A 280 0.81 -6.50 3.74
C LEU A 280 2.23 -6.33 3.20
N HIS A 281 3.21 -6.44 4.09
CA HIS A 281 4.61 -6.48 3.69
C HIS A 281 4.89 -7.83 3.03
N LEU A 282 5.11 -7.85 1.72
CA LEU A 282 5.35 -9.10 0.98
C LEU A 282 6.58 -9.86 1.52
N LYS A 283 7.57 -9.14 2.06
CA LYS A 283 8.74 -9.73 2.74
C LYS A 283 8.37 -10.63 3.92
N ARG A 284 7.25 -10.37 4.60
CA ARG A 284 6.75 -11.16 5.73
C ARG A 284 6.09 -12.47 5.28
N PHE A 285 5.52 -12.51 4.06
CA PHE A 285 4.63 -13.57 3.63
C PHE A 285 5.15 -14.45 2.49
N SER A 286 6.28 -14.10 1.85
CA SER A 286 6.86 -14.94 0.79
C SER A 286 8.32 -15.31 1.05
N PRO A 287 8.57 -16.45 1.74
CA PRO A 287 9.91 -17.00 1.93
C PRO A 287 10.60 -17.36 0.61
N TRP A 288 9.84 -17.66 -0.44
CA TRP A 288 10.37 -18.13 -1.73
C TRP A 288 11.02 -17.04 -2.59
N PHE A 289 10.71 -15.76 -2.33
CA PHE A 289 11.36 -14.63 -3.02
C PHE A 289 12.62 -14.12 -2.31
N HIS A 290 13.07 -14.83 -1.26
CA HIS A 290 14.30 -14.53 -0.55
C HIS A 290 15.21 -15.76 -0.51
N LYS A 291 16.49 -15.58 -0.89
CA LYS A 291 17.54 -16.35 -0.22
C LYS A 291 17.42 -16.00 1.26
N SER A 292 17.37 -16.97 2.17
CA SER A 292 17.21 -16.76 3.61
C SER A 292 17.98 -15.52 4.08
N PRO A 293 17.34 -14.56 4.78
CA PRO A 293 18.02 -13.35 5.21
C PRO A 293 19.32 -13.71 5.92
N LYS A 294 20.44 -13.18 5.43
CA LYS A 294 21.73 -13.39 6.08
C LYS A 294 21.61 -12.86 7.52
N PRO A 295 22.05 -13.61 8.55
CA PRO A 295 21.97 -13.14 9.93
C PRO A 295 22.58 -11.74 10.06
N VAL A 296 21.78 -10.79 10.54
CA VAL A 296 22.24 -9.42 10.82
C VAL A 296 22.60 -9.37 12.29
N ALA A 297 23.85 -9.01 12.60
CA ALA A 297 24.29 -8.74 13.97
C ALA A 297 24.29 -7.22 14.19
N LEU A 298 23.51 -6.77 15.17
CA LEU A 298 23.38 -5.38 15.58
C LEU A 298 24.08 -5.17 16.94
N GLY A 299 24.56 -3.96 17.19
CA GLY A 299 25.34 -3.65 18.38
C GLY A 299 26.76 -4.24 18.34
N SER A 300 27.48 -4.14 19.45
CA SER A 300 28.85 -4.65 19.56
C SER A 300 29.11 -5.12 20.98
N ALA A 301 29.74 -6.29 21.11
CA ALA A 301 30.24 -6.74 22.40
C ALA A 301 31.47 -5.94 22.87
N GLY A 302 32.10 -5.14 22.00
CA GLY A 302 33.34 -4.43 22.33
C GLY A 302 34.46 -5.35 22.84
N GLY A 303 34.52 -6.58 22.31
CA GLY A 303 35.44 -7.63 22.77
C GLY A 303 35.04 -8.35 24.07
N ALA A 304 33.90 -7.98 24.69
CA ALA A 304 33.39 -8.67 25.87
C ALA A 304 32.93 -10.10 25.57
N THR A 305 33.03 -10.96 26.58
CA THR A 305 32.45 -12.30 26.53
C THR A 305 30.93 -12.20 26.60
N VAL A 306 30.23 -12.98 25.77
CA VAL A 306 28.77 -13.09 25.85
C VAL A 306 28.46 -14.00 27.04
N GLY A 307 27.96 -13.40 28.12
CA GLY A 307 27.62 -14.10 29.37
C GLY A 307 26.24 -14.76 29.32
N ALA A 308 25.34 -14.30 28.43
CA ALA A 308 24.02 -14.89 28.25
C ALA A 308 23.50 -14.70 26.82
N GLU A 309 22.71 -15.67 26.35
CA GLU A 309 21.91 -15.56 25.13
C GLU A 309 20.41 -15.58 25.48
N VAL A 310 19.66 -14.67 24.87
CA VAL A 310 18.20 -14.56 25.00
C VAL A 310 17.59 -14.82 23.63
N ARG A 311 16.89 -15.94 23.47
CA ARG A 311 16.16 -16.23 22.23
C ARG A 311 14.82 -15.48 22.26
N ILE A 312 14.45 -14.85 21.15
CA ILE A 312 13.11 -14.27 20.99
C ILE A 312 12.31 -15.23 20.11
N SER A 313 11.27 -15.83 20.70
CA SER A 313 10.40 -16.76 19.99
C SER A 313 9.02 -16.84 20.64
N SER A 314 8.00 -17.10 19.83
CA SER A 314 6.58 -17.10 20.26
C SER A 314 6.18 -15.77 20.89
N VAL A 315 6.69 -14.65 20.35
CA VAL A 315 6.41 -13.29 20.82
C VAL A 315 6.75 -13.15 22.32
N LYS A 316 7.91 -13.70 22.71
CA LYS A 316 8.42 -13.69 24.09
C LYS A 316 9.96 -13.69 24.12
N PHE A 317 10.56 -12.97 25.07
CA PHE A 317 11.97 -13.17 25.45
C PHE A 317 12.10 -14.47 26.25
N GLN A 318 12.82 -15.45 25.72
CA GLN A 318 13.03 -16.72 26.39
C GLN A 318 14.06 -16.55 27.51
N GLY A 319 13.66 -16.88 28.74
CA GLY A 319 14.42 -16.56 29.94
C GLY A 319 14.05 -15.18 30.47
N ASP A 320 13.00 -15.12 31.28
CA ASP A 320 12.41 -13.88 31.82
C ASP A 320 13.44 -13.05 32.61
N SER A 321 14.51 -13.69 33.10
CA SER A 321 15.69 -13.03 33.64
C SER A 321 16.98 -13.77 33.25
N VAL A 322 18.02 -13.00 32.94
CA VAL A 322 19.39 -13.50 32.76
C VAL A 322 20.33 -12.80 33.73
N THR A 323 21.34 -13.51 34.22
CA THR A 323 22.36 -12.96 35.12
C THR A 323 23.73 -13.04 34.46
N ILE A 324 24.48 -11.94 34.47
CA ILE A 324 25.85 -11.85 33.96
C ILE A 324 26.75 -11.09 34.95
N ALA A 325 28.06 -11.16 34.78
CA ALA A 325 29.01 -10.32 35.52
C ALA A 325 29.19 -8.95 34.82
N ALA A 326 29.54 -7.92 35.59
CA ALA A 326 29.95 -6.64 35.03
C ALA A 326 31.08 -6.79 33.99
N GLY A 327 30.96 -6.07 32.87
CA GLY A 327 31.85 -6.14 31.72
C GLY A 327 31.48 -7.22 30.68
N GLN A 328 30.47 -8.06 30.94
CA GLN A 328 29.97 -9.05 29.97
C GLN A 328 28.87 -8.48 29.06
N ALA A 329 28.56 -9.21 27.99
CA ALA A 329 27.49 -8.89 27.06
C ALA A 329 26.34 -9.90 27.11
N VAL A 330 25.16 -9.44 26.72
CA VAL A 330 24.00 -10.28 26.42
C VAL A 330 23.73 -10.21 24.92
N ARG A 331 23.42 -11.36 24.31
CA ARG A 331 22.96 -11.45 22.91
C ARG A 331 21.49 -11.82 22.86
N TRP A 332 20.70 -11.02 22.17
CA TRP A 332 19.33 -11.35 21.80
C TRP A 332 19.31 -11.87 20.36
N THR A 333 18.63 -12.99 20.12
CA THR A 333 18.49 -13.56 18.77
C THR A 333 17.02 -13.69 18.41
N ASN A 334 16.60 -13.00 17.35
CA ASN A 334 15.22 -13.05 16.87
C ASN A 334 14.97 -14.29 16.01
N ALA A 335 14.24 -15.25 16.58
CA ALA A 335 13.79 -16.46 15.91
C ALA A 335 12.30 -16.43 15.52
N ASP A 336 11.62 -15.30 15.77
CA ASP A 336 10.25 -15.09 15.31
C ASP A 336 10.22 -14.61 13.84
N PRO A 337 9.10 -14.83 13.13
CA PRO A 337 8.89 -14.28 11.79
C PRO A 337 8.52 -12.78 11.79
N ILE A 338 8.50 -12.14 12.96
CA ILE A 338 8.17 -10.72 13.14
C ILE A 338 9.36 -9.97 13.75
N GLU A 339 9.38 -8.65 13.55
CA GLU A 339 10.41 -7.76 14.06
C GLU A 339 10.27 -7.51 15.57
N HIS A 340 11.40 -7.36 16.26
CA HIS A 340 11.45 -7.10 17.70
C HIS A 340 12.48 -6.03 18.05
N THR A 341 12.37 -5.44 19.22
CA THR A 341 13.39 -4.55 19.80
C THR A 341 13.72 -4.96 21.22
N VAL A 342 14.84 -4.46 21.73
CA VAL A 342 15.20 -4.46 23.16
C VAL A 342 15.26 -3.00 23.60
N THR A 343 14.31 -2.59 24.43
CA THR A 343 14.23 -1.22 24.95
C THR A 343 14.30 -1.27 26.46
N PHE A 344 15.38 -0.70 27.01
CA PHE A 344 15.58 -0.65 28.46
C PHE A 344 14.67 0.39 29.10
N ASP A 345 14.01 0.00 30.18
CA ASP A 345 13.11 0.88 30.92
C ASP A 345 13.94 1.94 31.66
N GLY A 346 13.39 3.15 31.78
CA GLY A 346 14.08 4.27 32.45
C GLY A 346 15.24 4.88 31.66
N GLY A 347 15.55 4.38 30.46
CA GLY A 347 16.55 4.97 29.55
C GLY A 347 17.99 4.89 30.05
N THR A 348 18.30 3.95 30.96
CA THR A 348 19.63 3.82 31.57
C THR A 348 20.68 3.23 30.64
N GLU A 349 20.25 2.55 29.58
CA GLU A 349 21.10 1.88 28.60
C GLU A 349 20.58 2.17 27.19
N ALA A 350 21.48 2.12 26.21
CA ALA A 350 21.07 2.23 24.81
C ALA A 350 20.29 0.97 24.40
N GLY A 351 19.07 1.15 23.89
CA GLY A 351 18.28 0.06 23.32
C GLY A 351 18.78 -0.39 21.94
N SER A 352 18.17 -1.45 21.42
CA SER A 352 18.42 -1.91 20.06
C SER A 352 17.65 -1.10 19.01
N PRO A 353 18.15 -1.01 17.77
CA PRO A 353 17.32 -0.82 16.59
C PRO A 353 16.35 -2.00 16.40
N VAL A 354 15.56 -1.98 15.33
CA VAL A 354 14.74 -3.13 14.91
C VAL A 354 15.63 -4.35 14.65
N ILE A 355 15.35 -5.44 15.35
CA ILE A 355 15.97 -6.76 15.17
C ILE A 355 15.09 -7.56 14.19
N PRO A 356 15.51 -7.73 12.92
CA PRO A 356 14.71 -8.45 11.93
C PRO A 356 14.65 -9.96 12.23
N PRO A 357 13.76 -10.73 11.58
CA PRO A 357 13.78 -12.19 11.64
C PRO A 357 15.17 -12.76 11.31
N ASN A 358 15.64 -13.72 12.11
CA ASN A 358 17.00 -14.29 12.07
C ASN A 358 18.13 -13.29 12.38
N GLY A 359 17.80 -12.08 12.81
CA GLY A 359 18.75 -11.08 13.30
C GLY A 359 19.14 -11.32 14.75
N SER A 360 20.19 -10.63 15.19
CA SER A 360 20.63 -10.62 16.59
C SER A 360 21.06 -9.21 16.99
N TYR A 361 20.97 -8.92 18.28
CA TYR A 361 21.48 -7.70 18.91
C TYR A 361 22.37 -8.07 20.09
N VAL A 362 23.50 -7.38 20.24
CA VAL A 362 24.44 -7.60 21.34
C VAL A 362 24.68 -6.29 22.08
N HIS A 363 24.52 -6.32 23.39
CA HIS A 363 24.78 -5.19 24.28
C HIS A 363 25.68 -5.60 25.44
N ARG A 364 26.70 -4.79 25.72
CA ARG A 364 27.64 -4.97 26.84
C ARG A 364 27.17 -4.14 28.03
N PHE A 365 27.25 -4.73 29.22
CA PHE A 365 26.90 -4.05 30.48
C PHE A 365 28.14 -3.86 31.33
N ASP A 366 28.49 -2.62 31.64
CA ASP A 366 29.70 -2.30 32.40
C ASP A 366 29.47 -2.12 33.91
N LYS A 367 28.24 -1.86 34.34
CA LYS A 367 27.92 -1.53 35.73
C LYS A 367 27.01 -2.61 36.34
N PRO A 368 27.28 -3.05 37.59
CA PRO A 368 26.33 -3.86 38.34
C PRO A 368 24.99 -3.16 38.48
N GLY A 369 23.91 -3.92 38.42
CA GLY A 369 22.56 -3.36 38.44
C GLY A 369 21.50 -4.33 37.92
N THR A 370 20.24 -3.90 38.02
CA THR A 370 19.11 -4.62 37.41
C THR A 370 18.54 -3.76 36.30
N TYR A 371 18.51 -4.31 35.10
CA TYR A 371 18.08 -3.64 33.88
C TYR A 371 16.84 -4.34 33.35
N THR A 372 15.68 -3.73 33.55
CA THR A 372 14.43 -4.21 32.95
C THR A 372 14.31 -3.68 31.53
N TYR A 373 13.72 -4.48 30.65
CA TYR A 373 13.54 -4.10 29.25
C TYR A 373 12.26 -4.71 28.68
N HIS A 374 11.77 -4.09 27.61
CA HIS A 374 10.62 -4.54 26.86
C HIS A 374 10.85 -4.47 25.34
N CYS A 375 9.95 -5.07 24.58
CA CYS A 375 9.87 -4.92 23.13
C CYS A 375 8.90 -3.78 22.80
N THR A 376 9.34 -2.73 22.09
CA THR A 376 8.50 -1.57 21.74
C THR A 376 7.23 -1.95 20.95
N PRO A 377 7.30 -2.75 19.87
CA PRO A 377 6.09 -3.16 19.16
C PRO A 377 5.22 -4.14 19.95
N HIS A 378 5.77 -4.80 20.97
CA HIS A 378 5.08 -5.80 21.79
C HIS A 378 5.30 -5.55 23.29
N PRO A 379 4.70 -4.50 23.90
CA PRO A 379 5.05 -4.05 25.26
C PRO A 379 4.80 -5.06 26.38
N PHE A 380 4.03 -6.12 26.10
CA PHE A 380 3.81 -7.24 27.01
C PHE A 380 5.04 -8.18 27.10
N MET A 381 5.95 -8.15 26.12
CA MET A 381 7.22 -8.85 26.17
C MET A 381 8.16 -8.10 27.11
N LYS A 382 8.48 -8.71 28.24
CA LYS A 382 9.38 -8.14 29.25
C LYS A 382 10.51 -9.11 29.57
N GLY A 383 11.67 -8.56 29.90
CA GLY A 383 12.81 -9.32 30.39
C GLY A 383 13.63 -8.50 31.37
N VAL A 384 14.53 -9.18 32.08
CA VAL A 384 15.42 -8.56 33.06
C VAL A 384 16.86 -9.04 32.86
N VAL A 385 17.82 -8.13 32.80
CA VAL A 385 19.25 -8.45 32.93
C VAL A 385 19.70 -8.05 34.33
N VAL A 386 20.24 -9.00 35.08
CA VAL A 386 20.89 -8.77 36.38
C VAL A 386 22.40 -8.81 36.17
N VAL A 387 23.07 -7.71 36.45
CA VAL A 387 24.54 -7.59 36.35
C VAL A 387 25.10 -7.59 37.76
N LYS A 388 25.94 -8.58 38.06
CA LYS A 388 26.59 -8.76 39.36
C LYS A 388 27.97 -8.12 39.42
#